data_AF-A0A6V8E2E9-F1
#
_entry.id   AF-A0A6V8E2E9-F1
#
_cell.length_a   1.000
_cell.length_b   1.000
_cell.length_c   1.000
_cell.angle_alpha   90.00
_cell.angle_beta   90.00
_cell.angle_gamma   90.00
#
_symmetry.space_group_name_H-M   'P 1'
#
loop_
_entity.id
_entity.type
_entity.pdbx_description
1 polymer ?
#
loop_
_entity_poly.entity_id
_entity_poly.type
_entity_poly.pdbx_seq_one_letter_code
_entity_poly.pdbx_strand_id
1 'polypeptide(L)' 'MTVWVDWDRQPVSVHGDDAVELEALLLHLKNKHNVRKRSLVMSDREHGGHLFFLYQSCDPRWIAQFLKES' A
#
# COMPACT_ATOMS: atom_id res chain seq x y z
N MET A 1 -9.03 9.24 -3.22
CA MET A 1 -8.28 7.99 -3.04
C MET A 1 -9.19 6.87 -2.55
N THR A 2 -9.36 5.82 -3.35
CA THR A 2 -9.99 4.56 -2.92
C THR A 2 -8.89 3.52 -2.83
N VAL A 3 -8.50 3.19 -1.60
CA VAL A 3 -7.53 2.11 -1.33
C VAL A 3 -8.19 1.06 -0.47
N TRP A 4 -7.94 -0.20 -0.80
CA TRP A 4 -8.33 -1.35 0.00
C TRP A 4 -7.14 -2.26 0.24
N VAL A 5 -7.21 -3.05 1.32
CA VAL A 5 -6.09 -3.87 1.79
C VAL A 5 -6.58 -5.29 2.00
N ASP A 6 -5.89 -6.24 1.38
CA ASP A 6 -6.08 -7.66 1.62
C ASP A 6 -5.17 -8.10 2.78
N TRP A 7 -5.76 -8.14 3.98
CA TRP A 7 -5.06 -8.55 5.21
C TRP A 7 -4.90 -10.07 5.33
N ASP A 8 -5.66 -10.85 4.57
CA ASP A 8 -5.66 -12.31 4.63
C ASP A 8 -4.57 -12.91 3.70
N ARG A 9 -4.01 -12.10 2.78
CA ARG A 9 -2.89 -12.48 1.92
C ARG A 9 -1.54 -12.37 2.65
N GLN A 10 -0.64 -13.32 2.38
CA GLN A 10 0.76 -13.27 2.81
C GLN A 10 1.69 -13.31 1.59
N PRO A 11 2.43 -12.22 1.27
CA PRO A 11 2.41 -10.90 1.92
C PRO A 11 1.08 -10.13 1.72
N VAL A 12 0.76 -9.24 2.66
CA VAL A 12 -0.41 -8.35 2.59
C VAL A 12 -0.32 -7.51 1.33
N SER A 13 -1.42 -7.36 0.59
CA SER A 13 -1.48 -6.51 -0.60
C SER A 13 -2.35 -5.28 -0.39
N VAL A 14 -1.87 -4.14 -0.88
CA VAL A 14 -2.57 -2.85 -0.84
C VAL A 14 -2.88 -2.46 -2.28
N HIS A 15 -4.14 -2.17 -2.55
CA HIS A 15 -4.68 -1.99 -3.90
C HIS A 15 -5.30 -0.60 -4.08
N GLY A 16 -5.26 -0.08 -5.30
CA GLY A 16 -5.88 1.20 -5.66
C GLY A 16 -5.85 1.46 -7.17
N ASP A 17 -6.63 2.44 -7.61
CA ASP A 17 -6.80 2.75 -9.04
C ASP A 17 -5.66 3.60 -9.63
N ASP A 18 -4.99 4.42 -8.80
CA ASP A 18 -3.92 5.33 -9.22
C ASP A 18 -2.55 4.88 -8.67
N ALA A 19 -1.62 4.61 -9.58
CA ALA A 19 -0.25 4.25 -9.24
C ALA A 19 0.49 5.34 -8.46
N VAL A 20 0.27 6.62 -8.79
CA VAL A 20 0.95 7.76 -8.16
C VAL A 20 0.51 7.88 -6.70
N GLU A 21 -0.78 7.70 -6.43
CA GLU A 21 -1.31 7.70 -5.06
C GLU A 21 -0.72 6.52 -4.24
N LEU A 22 -0.64 5.32 -4.82
CA LEU A 22 -0.03 4.16 -4.16
C LEU A 22 1.48 4.35 -3.92
N GLU A 23 2.19 4.99 -4.84
CA GLU A 23 3.60 5.33 -4.66
C GLU A 23 3.79 6.33 -3.52
N ALA A 24 2.91 7.33 -3.39
CA ALA A 24 2.92 8.29 -2.30
C ALA A 24 2.66 7.62 -0.94
N LEU A 25 1.66 6.73 -0.86
CA LEU A 25 1.39 5.93 0.33
C LEU A 25 2.59 5.06 0.68
N LEU A 26 3.15 4.36 -0.30
CA LEU A 26 4.31 3.49 -0.08
C LEU A 26 5.54 4.28 0.40
N LEU A 27 5.77 5.47 -0.15
CA LEU A 27 6.84 6.37 0.29
C LEU A 27 6.61 6.85 1.73
N HIS A 28 5.37 7.23 2.08
CA HIS A 28 5.01 7.61 3.46
C HIS A 28 5.30 6.46 4.44
N LEU A 29 4.89 5.24 4.11
CA LEU A 29 5.14 4.05 4.92
C LEU A 29 6.64 3.74 5.06
N LYS A 30 7.43 3.89 3.98
CA LYS A 30 8.89 3.75 4.01
C LYS A 30 9.52 4.77 4.95
N ASN A 31 9.11 6.04 4.85
CA ASN A 31 9.72 7.14 5.59
C ASN A 31 9.32 7.19 7.07
N LYS A 32 8.05 6.96 7.40
CA LYS A 32 7.53 7.08 8.78
C LYS A 32 7.55 5.77 9.57
N HIS A 33 7.45 4.63 8.89
CA HIS A 33 7.25 3.32 9.55
C HIS A 33 8.27 2.26 9.16
N ASN A 34 9.32 2.66 8.43
CA ASN A 34 10.43 1.78 8.05
C ASN A 34 9.97 0.51 7.30
N VAL A 35 8.95 0.63 6.44
CA VAL A 35 8.56 -0.44 5.52
C VAL A 35 9.74 -0.73 4.58
N ARG A 36 10.10 -2.02 4.43
CA ARG A 36 11.29 -2.45 3.69
C ARG A 36 11.27 -2.01 2.22
N LYS A 37 12.47 -1.72 1.68
CA LYS A 37 12.69 -1.22 0.31
C LYS A 37 12.20 -2.12 -0.83
N ARG A 38 11.90 -3.40 -0.57
CA ARG A 38 11.47 -4.39 -1.59
C ARG A 38 10.01 -4.23 -2.03
N SER A 39 9.21 -3.45 -1.32
CA SER A 39 7.87 -3.08 -1.77
C SER A 39 7.95 -2.09 -2.94
N LEU A 40 7.22 -2.39 -4.02
CA LEU A 40 7.14 -1.63 -5.27
C LEU A 40 5.69 -1.68 -5.78
N VAL A 41 5.22 -0.57 -6.36
CA VAL A 41 3.91 -0.51 -7.01
C VAL A 41 3.99 -1.18 -8.38
N MET A 42 2.99 -1.98 -8.73
CA MET A 42 2.87 -2.68 -10.00
C MET A 42 1.40 -2.78 -10.44
N SER A 43 1.15 -3.13 -11.70
CA SER A 43 -0.21 -3.37 -12.19
C SER A 43 -0.86 -4.57 -11.51
N ASP A 44 -2.10 -4.42 -11.07
CA ASP A 44 -2.93 -5.51 -10.56
C ASP A 44 -3.56 -6.28 -11.71
N ARG A 45 -3.15 -7.54 -11.86
CA ARG A 45 -3.65 -8.43 -12.93
C ARG A 45 -4.91 -9.20 -12.53
N GLU A 46 -5.25 -9.24 -11.24
CA GLU A 46 -6.39 -9.98 -10.69
C GLU A 46 -7.63 -9.08 -10.61
N HIS A 47 -7.46 -7.86 -10.10
CA HIS A 47 -8.59 -6.94 -9.84
C HIS A 47 -8.58 -5.69 -10.74
N GLY A 48 -7.52 -5.48 -11.53
CA GLY A 48 -7.31 -4.24 -12.27
C GLY A 48 -6.78 -3.12 -11.38
N GLY A 49 -6.25 -2.06 -12.00
CA GLY A 49 -5.57 -0.98 -11.29
C GLY A 49 -4.13 -1.36 -10.90
N HIS A 50 -3.76 -1.04 -9.66
CA HIS A 50 -2.39 -1.16 -9.16
C HIS A 50 -2.35 -1.72 -7.74
N LEU A 51 -1.23 -2.34 -7.37
CA LEU A 51 -0.99 -2.84 -6.02
C LEU A 51 0.49 -2.77 -5.62
N PHE A 52 0.74 -2.83 -4.32
CA PHE A 52 2.05 -3.21 -3.77
C PHE A 52 1.90 -4.19 -2.61
N PHE A 53 2.97 -4.92 -2.31
CA PHE A 53 3.00 -5.89 -1.21
C PHE A 53 3.73 -5.36 0.02
N LEU A 54 3.24 -5.73 1.20
CA LEU A 54 3.85 -5.49 2.51
C LEU A 54 4.42 -6.81 3.04
N TYR A 55 5.75 -6.91 3.03
CA TYR A 55 6.50 -8.10 3.47
C TYR A 55 6.77 -8.14 4.98
N GLN A 56 6.13 -7.27 5.75
CA GLN A 56 6.28 -7.14 7.19
C GLN A 56 4.94 -6.76 7.82
N SER A 57 4.83 -6.92 9.14
CA SER A 57 3.67 -6.43 9.88
C SER A 57 3.48 -4.93 9.66
N CYS A 58 2.25 -4.54 9.35
CA CYS A 58 1.83 -3.17 9.15
C CYS A 58 0.62 -2.90 10.05
N ASP A 59 0.66 -1.78 10.77
CA ASP A 59 -0.50 -1.34 11.54
C ASP A 59 -1.51 -0.69 10.57
N PRO A 60 -2.77 -1.15 10.50
CA PRO A 60 -3.79 -0.58 9.63
C PRO A 60 -3.98 0.93 9.83
N ARG A 61 -3.68 1.45 11.03
CA ARG A 61 -3.78 2.87 11.36
C ARG A 61 -2.82 3.75 10.56
N TRP A 62 -1.67 3.21 10.13
CA TRP A 62 -0.70 3.97 9.33
C TRP A 62 -1.26 4.33 7.95
N ILE A 63 -1.94 3.37 7.32
CA ILE A 63 -2.62 3.59 6.03
C ILE A 63 -3.82 4.53 6.24
N ALA A 64 -4.64 4.28 7.26
CA ALA A 64 -5.79 5.13 7.56
C ALA A 64 -5.41 6.58 7.88
N GLN A 65 -4.26 6.81 8.52
CA GLN A 65 -3.75 8.14 8.79
C GLN A 65 -3.38 8.87 7.50
N PHE A 66 -2.62 8.21 6.60
CA PHE A 66 -2.26 8.79 5.31
C PHE A 66 -3.51 9.20 4.51
N LEU A 67 -4.51 8.31 4.44
CA LEU A 67 -5.76 8.56 3.70
C LEU A 67 -6.61 9.70 4.26
N LYS A 68 -6.46 10.06 5.54
CA LYS A 68 -7.14 11.21 6.15
C LYS A 68 -6.42 12.54 5.94
N GLU A 69 -5.10 12.48 5.72
CA GLU A 69 -4.24 13.65 5.53
C GLU A 69 -4.13 14.06 4.04
N SER A 70 -4.65 13.24 3.12
CA SER A 70 -4.52 13.38 1.65
C SER A 70 -5.74 13.99 0.99
#